data_AF-A0A2H1WN03-F1
#
_entry.id   AF-A0A2H1WN03-F1
#
_cell.length_a   1.000
_cell.length_b   1.000
_cell.length_c   1.000
_cell.angle_alpha   90.00
_cell.angle_beta   90.00
_cell.angle_gamma   90.00
#
_symmetry.space_group_name_H-M   'P 1'
#
loop_
_entity.id
_entity.type
_entity.pdbx_description
1 polymer ?
#
loop_
_entity_poly.entity_id
_entity_poly.type
_entity_poly.pdbx_seq_one_letter_code
_entity_poly.pdbx_strand_id
1 'polypeptide(L)'
;MSPPPSPPDTCCRVARSQRCMSEQLVLVSALCALEAVPLRFNYFAAFWTEVANSPADSKLEEMLVECSVAAEYVDAVLLDERDSLEDPVIYQFMQHYYPKLGGGASSSSSSSSVGGGAAEALLEQLVSGGARGPLRALLAAVRALTLLHARAPPDPARARDLLRATRAIRTRLQQATEDESSEPENGCTGGPSNTTTRAGSGSGSSGDDAASEPAEPDSEPDEATPRGAGGLAHLALALDALDALANAATAPPVPPHPPPEP
;
A
#
# COMPACT_ATOMS: atom_id res chain seq x y z
N MET A 1 8.09 14.33 6.90
CA MET A 1 7.05 15.37 6.80
C MET A 1 5.98 14.93 5.82
N SER A 2 4.70 14.96 6.22
CA SER A 2 3.61 14.77 5.26
C SER A 2 3.63 15.93 4.26
N PRO A 3 3.44 15.68 2.97
CA PRO A 3 3.36 16.75 1.98
C PRO A 3 2.18 17.69 2.31
N PRO A 4 2.27 18.98 1.93
CA PRO A 4 1.25 19.97 2.28
C PRO A 4 -0.12 19.54 1.74
N PRO A 5 -1.21 19.72 2.51
CA PRO A 5 -2.53 19.29 2.10
C PRO A 5 -2.88 19.95 0.77
N SER A 6 -3.41 19.15 -0.15
CA SER A 6 -3.83 19.67 -1.45
C SER A 6 -4.93 20.73 -1.25
N PRO A 7 -5.07 21.72 -2.16
CA PRO A 7 -6.15 22.68 -2.11
C PRO A 7 -7.55 22.06 -1.89
N PRO A 8 -7.93 20.94 -2.58
CA PRO A 8 -9.20 20.28 -2.31
C PRO A 8 -9.29 19.64 -0.92
N ASP A 9 -8.21 19.06 -0.38
CA ASP A 9 -8.19 18.53 1.01
C ASP A 9 -8.46 19.64 2.03
N THR A 10 -7.85 20.81 1.84
CA THR A 10 -8.06 21.98 2.71
C THR A 10 -9.53 22.43 2.67
N CYS A 11 -10.14 22.53 1.49
CA CYS A 11 -11.55 22.89 1.35
C CYS A 11 -12.48 21.88 2.03
N CYS A 12 -12.22 20.58 1.86
CA CYS A 12 -13.03 19.52 2.48
C CYS A 12 -12.94 19.55 4.00
N ARG A 13 -11.75 19.78 4.56
CA ARG A 13 -11.54 19.90 6.02
C ARG A 13 -12.26 21.11 6.60
N VAL A 14 -12.19 22.26 5.94
CA VAL A 14 -12.93 23.47 6.35
C VAL A 14 -14.43 23.22 6.28
N ALA A 15 -14.94 22.66 5.17
CA ALA A 15 -16.36 22.38 5.01
C ALA A 15 -16.90 21.36 6.02
N ARG A 16 -16.12 20.32 6.35
CA ARG A 16 -16.43 19.37 7.42
C ARG A 16 -16.51 20.07 8.77
N SER A 17 -15.54 20.94 9.10
CA SER A 17 -15.51 21.68 10.37
C SER A 17 -16.70 22.62 10.56
N GLN A 18 -17.18 23.21 9.46
CA GLN A 18 -18.32 24.11 9.43
C GLN A 18 -19.66 23.39 9.20
N ARG A 19 -19.66 22.05 9.10
CA ARG A 19 -20.85 21.23 8.81
C ARG A 19 -21.59 21.65 7.53
N CYS A 20 -20.85 22.11 6.51
CA CYS A 20 -21.39 22.62 5.24
C CYS A 20 -20.89 21.85 4.01
N MET A 21 -20.35 20.64 4.19
CA MET A 21 -19.96 19.76 3.09
C MET A 21 -21.17 19.43 2.20
N SER A 22 -21.03 19.59 0.88
CA SER A 22 -22.05 19.29 -0.12
C SER A 22 -21.64 18.13 -1.03
N GLU A 23 -22.61 17.52 -1.70
CA GLU A 23 -22.38 16.48 -2.72
C GLU A 23 -21.42 16.95 -3.83
N GLN A 24 -21.52 18.21 -4.27
CA GLN A 24 -20.62 18.75 -5.28
C GLN A 24 -19.18 18.82 -4.77
N LEU A 25 -18.96 19.13 -3.49
CA LEU A 25 -17.63 19.15 -2.91
C LEU A 25 -17.08 17.72 -2.74
N VAL A 26 -17.93 16.75 -2.39
CA VAL A 26 -17.57 15.32 -2.39
C VAL A 26 -17.16 14.88 -3.80
N LEU A 27 -17.97 15.20 -4.82
CA LEU A 27 -17.68 14.89 -6.22
C LEU A 27 -16.34 15.49 -6.68
N VAL A 28 -16.09 16.77 -6.41
CA VAL A 28 -14.82 17.43 -6.77
C VAL A 28 -13.65 16.78 -6.02
N SER A 29 -13.83 16.44 -4.74
CA SER A 29 -12.79 15.73 -3.97
C SER A 29 -12.43 14.37 -4.57
N ALA A 30 -13.44 13.62 -5.05
CA ALA A 30 -13.25 12.32 -5.68
C ALA A 30 -12.61 12.44 -7.08
N LEU A 31 -13.01 13.44 -7.88
CA LEU A 31 -12.38 13.73 -9.18
C LEU A 31 -10.91 14.09 -9.02
N CYS A 32 -10.58 14.97 -8.07
CA CYS A 32 -9.18 15.30 -7.78
C CYS A 32 -8.38 14.08 -7.30
N ALA A 33 -9.01 13.18 -6.54
CA ALA A 33 -8.37 11.94 -6.11
C ALA A 33 -8.10 11.00 -7.29
N LEU A 34 -9.08 10.85 -8.19
CA LEU A 34 -8.97 10.03 -9.40
C LEU A 34 -7.80 10.48 -10.30
N GLU A 35 -7.70 11.79 -10.56
CA GLU A 35 -6.58 12.37 -11.33
C GLU A 35 -5.22 12.20 -10.62
N ALA A 36 -5.23 12.07 -9.29
CA ALA A 36 -4.03 11.89 -8.48
C ALA A 36 -3.65 10.42 -8.26
N VAL A 37 -4.42 9.45 -8.78
CA VAL A 37 -4.16 8.01 -8.62
C VAL A 37 -2.74 7.62 -9.10
N PRO A 38 -2.25 8.05 -10.29
CA PRO A 38 -0.89 7.76 -10.74
C PRO A 38 0.22 8.37 -9.87
N LEU A 39 -0.12 9.40 -9.09
CA LEU A 39 0.80 10.04 -8.15
C LEU A 39 0.81 9.37 -6.78
N ARG A 40 -0.10 8.41 -6.55
CA ARG A 40 -0.25 7.65 -5.30
C ARG A 40 -0.44 8.54 -4.07
N PHE A 41 -1.10 9.69 -4.24
CA PHE A 41 -1.38 10.60 -3.14
C PHE A 41 -2.46 10.04 -2.21
N ASN A 42 -2.21 10.10 -0.91
CA ASN A 42 -3.07 9.49 0.10
C ASN A 42 -4.01 10.48 0.81
N TYR A 43 -4.04 11.78 0.44
CA TYR A 43 -4.84 12.79 1.15
C TYR A 43 -6.34 12.45 1.17
N PHE A 44 -6.87 11.99 0.03
CA PHE A 44 -8.26 11.57 -0.09
C PHE A 44 -8.55 10.39 0.85
N ALA A 45 -7.70 9.36 0.81
CA ALA A 45 -7.79 8.20 1.69
C ALA A 45 -7.70 8.60 3.17
N ALA A 46 -6.78 9.50 3.54
CA ALA A 46 -6.61 10.01 4.89
C ALA A 46 -7.87 10.73 5.39
N PHE A 47 -8.35 11.71 4.62
CA PHE A 47 -9.53 12.50 4.97
C PHE A 47 -10.77 11.62 5.17
N TRP A 48 -11.04 10.71 4.23
CA TRP A 48 -12.24 9.86 4.31
C TRP A 48 -12.11 8.78 5.37
N THR A 49 -10.90 8.32 5.70
CA THR A 49 -10.68 7.46 6.87
C THR A 49 -11.00 8.20 8.18
N GLU A 50 -10.65 9.48 8.29
CA GLU A 50 -11.04 10.29 9.46
C GLU A 50 -12.56 10.52 9.54
N VAL A 51 -13.24 10.60 8.38
CA VAL A 51 -14.71 10.69 8.32
C VAL A 51 -15.33 9.39 8.80
N ALA A 52 -14.88 8.25 8.28
CA ALA A 52 -15.33 6.90 8.69
C ALA A 52 -15.19 6.64 10.20
N ASN A 53 -14.13 7.16 10.82
CA ASN A 53 -13.87 6.99 12.25
C ASN A 53 -14.67 7.96 13.15
N SER A 54 -15.47 8.85 12.57
CA SER A 54 -16.24 9.86 13.28
C SER A 54 -17.74 9.58 13.15
N PRO A 55 -18.41 9.10 14.22
CA PRO A 55 -19.86 8.84 14.19
C PRO A 55 -20.70 10.08 13.83
N ALA A 56 -20.16 11.28 14.08
CA ALA A 56 -20.81 12.55 13.77
C ALA A 56 -20.85 12.86 12.26
N ASP A 57 -20.09 12.11 11.45
CA ASP A 57 -19.92 12.35 10.02
C ASP A 57 -20.57 11.28 9.14
N SER A 58 -21.48 10.46 9.69
CA SER A 58 -22.16 9.37 8.97
C SER A 58 -22.84 9.83 7.67
N LYS A 59 -23.44 11.02 7.68
CA LYS A 59 -24.04 11.61 6.47
C LYS A 59 -23.00 11.95 5.38
N LEU A 60 -21.79 12.32 5.78
CA LEU A 60 -20.70 12.55 4.81
C LEU A 60 -20.25 11.23 4.21
N GLU A 61 -20.19 10.18 5.02
CA GLU A 61 -19.87 8.83 4.58
C GLU A 61 -20.89 8.32 3.56
N GLU A 62 -22.19 8.50 3.81
CA GLU A 62 -23.27 8.16 2.87
C GLU A 62 -23.09 8.88 1.52
N MET A 63 -22.85 10.19 1.53
CA MET A 63 -22.60 10.95 0.30
C MET A 63 -21.38 10.43 -0.50
N LEU A 64 -20.32 9.97 0.20
CA LEU A 64 -19.18 9.36 -0.49
C LEU A 64 -19.55 8.01 -1.10
N VAL A 65 -20.29 7.17 -0.37
CA VAL A 65 -20.69 5.85 -0.84
C VAL A 65 -21.62 5.94 -2.06
N GLU A 66 -22.43 6.98 -2.15
CA GLU A 66 -23.30 7.27 -3.30
C GLU A 66 -22.54 7.93 -4.48
N CYS A 67 -21.31 8.38 -4.28
CA CYS A 67 -20.51 9.03 -5.32
C CYS A 67 -19.92 8.01 -6.29
N SER A 68 -20.41 7.98 -7.53
CA SER A 68 -19.90 7.05 -8.57
C SER A 68 -18.40 7.21 -8.85
N VAL A 69 -17.89 8.45 -8.81
CA VAL A 69 -16.46 8.75 -9.01
C VAL A 69 -15.60 8.14 -7.90
N ALA A 70 -16.12 8.02 -6.67
CA ALA A 70 -15.40 7.33 -5.60
C ALA A 70 -15.27 5.82 -5.88
N ALA A 71 -16.24 5.21 -6.56
CA ALA A 71 -16.11 3.83 -7.03
C ALA A 71 -15.06 3.71 -8.15
N GLU A 72 -15.03 4.65 -9.09
CA GLU A 72 -14.00 4.71 -10.14
C GLU A 72 -12.59 4.88 -9.56
N TYR A 73 -12.43 5.71 -8.52
CA TYR A 73 -11.15 5.85 -7.79
C TYR A 73 -10.67 4.51 -7.24
N VAL A 74 -11.57 3.76 -6.58
CA VAL A 74 -11.22 2.47 -6.00
C VAL A 74 -10.89 1.43 -7.07
N ASP A 75 -11.61 1.43 -8.19
CA ASP A 75 -11.30 0.55 -9.32
C ASP A 75 -9.95 0.91 -9.96
N ALA A 76 -9.64 2.19 -10.16
CA ALA A 76 -8.35 2.65 -10.69
C ALA A 76 -7.17 2.24 -9.79
N VAL A 77 -7.33 2.33 -8.46
CA VAL A 77 -6.30 1.83 -7.51
C VAL A 77 -6.12 0.31 -7.63
N LEU A 78 -7.19 -0.47 -7.82
CA LEU A 78 -7.10 -1.94 -7.89
C LEU A 78 -6.63 -2.47 -9.24
N LEU A 79 -6.88 -1.75 -10.33
CA LEU A 79 -6.59 -2.23 -11.68
C LEU A 79 -5.28 -1.67 -12.22
N ASP A 80 -5.08 -0.36 -12.07
CA ASP A 80 -3.99 0.36 -12.73
C ASP A 80 -2.85 0.66 -11.75
N GLU A 81 -3.15 1.24 -10.58
CA GLU A 81 -2.14 1.77 -9.65
C GLU A 81 -2.04 0.96 -8.35
N ARG A 82 -1.98 -0.36 -8.49
CA ARG A 82 -1.96 -1.33 -7.36
C ARG A 82 -0.85 -1.07 -6.35
N ASP A 83 0.29 -0.55 -6.79
CA ASP A 83 1.43 -0.23 -5.92
C ASP A 83 1.08 0.86 -4.89
N SER A 84 0.00 1.62 -5.10
CA SER A 84 -0.57 2.53 -4.10
C SER A 84 -0.98 1.81 -2.81
N LEU A 85 -1.31 0.51 -2.89
CA LEU A 85 -1.70 -0.29 -1.73
C LEU A 85 -0.52 -0.61 -0.80
N GLU A 86 0.72 -0.27 -1.14
CA GLU A 86 1.83 -0.29 -0.18
C GLU A 86 1.66 0.77 0.91
N ASP A 87 1.01 1.90 0.58
CA ASP A 87 0.67 2.95 1.54
C ASP A 87 -0.43 2.44 2.49
N PRO A 88 -0.17 2.40 3.82
CA PRO A 88 -1.14 1.88 4.79
C PRO A 88 -2.40 2.73 4.89
N VAL A 89 -2.34 4.04 4.60
CA VAL A 89 -3.48 4.95 4.63
C VAL A 89 -4.42 4.64 3.46
N ILE A 90 -3.87 4.46 2.27
CA ILE A 90 -4.65 4.04 1.09
C ILE A 90 -5.25 2.65 1.34
N TYR A 91 -4.47 1.70 1.85
CA TYR A 91 -4.97 0.37 2.14
C TYR A 91 -6.11 0.38 3.18
N GLN A 92 -5.98 1.15 4.27
CA GLN A 92 -7.04 1.28 5.29
C GLN A 92 -8.33 1.86 4.70
N PHE A 93 -8.22 2.91 3.88
CA PHE A 93 -9.36 3.47 3.15
C PHE A 93 -10.04 2.39 2.30
N MET A 94 -9.25 1.63 1.53
CA MET A 94 -9.76 0.59 0.65
C MET A 94 -10.45 -0.53 1.44
N GLN A 95 -9.91 -0.95 2.58
CA GLN A 95 -10.56 -1.95 3.44
C GLN A 95 -11.95 -1.52 3.92
N HIS A 96 -12.11 -0.24 4.26
CA HIS A 96 -13.38 0.30 4.77
C HIS A 96 -14.40 0.59 3.67
N TYR A 97 -13.95 1.21 2.58
CA TYR A 97 -14.84 1.74 1.55
C TYR A 97 -15.03 0.82 0.36
N TYR A 98 -14.06 -0.05 0.03
CA TYR A 98 -14.25 -0.99 -1.08
C TYR A 98 -15.49 -1.85 -0.89
N PRO A 99 -15.80 -2.48 0.26
CA PRO A 99 -17.02 -3.27 0.39
C PRO A 99 -18.32 -2.48 0.16
N LYS A 100 -18.28 -1.15 0.32
CA LYS A 100 -19.44 -0.24 0.24
C LYS A 100 -19.61 0.37 -1.15
N LEU A 101 -18.50 0.77 -1.79
CA LEU A 101 -18.47 1.47 -3.07
C LEU A 101 -18.63 0.49 -4.25
N GLY A 102 -19.84 0.32 -4.77
CA GLY A 102 -20.14 -0.64 -5.84
C GLY A 102 -20.98 -1.85 -5.38
N GLY A 103 -21.45 -1.83 -4.13
CA GLY A 103 -22.41 -2.77 -3.56
C GLY A 103 -23.83 -2.20 -3.49
N GLY A 104 -24.25 -1.42 -4.50
CA GLY A 104 -25.66 -1.04 -4.62
C GLY A 104 -26.54 -2.30 -4.58
N ALA A 105 -27.65 -2.24 -3.85
CA ALA A 105 -28.57 -3.33 -3.48
C ALA A 105 -29.25 -4.11 -4.64
N SER A 106 -28.63 -4.15 -5.82
CA SER A 106 -29.15 -4.69 -7.07
C SER A 106 -28.11 -5.49 -7.87
N SER A 107 -27.11 -6.11 -7.26
CA SER A 107 -26.24 -7.06 -7.97
C SER A 107 -26.88 -8.46 -8.03
N SER A 108 -28.07 -8.54 -8.64
CA SER A 108 -28.54 -9.78 -9.23
C SER A 108 -27.67 -10.10 -10.44
N SER A 109 -26.82 -11.12 -10.29
CA SER A 109 -26.26 -11.95 -11.38
C SER A 109 -25.29 -11.31 -12.41
N SER A 110 -24.52 -10.29 -12.03
CA SER A 110 -23.39 -9.80 -12.87
C SER A 110 -22.19 -9.21 -12.12
N SER A 111 -22.03 -9.51 -10.82
CA SER A 111 -20.84 -9.11 -10.07
C SER A 111 -19.56 -9.69 -10.69
N SER A 112 -18.70 -8.78 -11.19
CA SER A 112 -17.24 -8.86 -11.26
C SER A 112 -16.57 -9.85 -12.24
N SER A 113 -16.78 -9.71 -13.55
CA SER A 113 -15.83 -10.29 -14.52
C SER A 113 -14.43 -9.67 -14.42
N VAL A 114 -14.35 -8.36 -14.10
CA VAL A 114 -13.09 -7.61 -13.97
C VAL A 114 -12.29 -8.03 -12.73
N GLY A 115 -12.95 -8.18 -11.58
CA GLY A 115 -12.30 -8.63 -10.35
C GLY A 115 -11.80 -10.08 -10.41
N GLY A 116 -12.53 -10.96 -11.11
CA GLY A 116 -12.13 -12.37 -11.28
C GLY A 116 -10.85 -12.52 -12.11
N GLY A 117 -10.71 -11.78 -13.21
CA GLY A 117 -9.49 -11.79 -14.03
C GLY A 117 -8.29 -11.17 -13.32
N ALA A 118 -8.49 -10.06 -12.60
CA ALA A 118 -7.45 -9.41 -11.82
C ALA A 118 -6.93 -10.29 -10.67
N ALA A 119 -7.84 -10.99 -9.97
CA ALA A 119 -7.47 -11.94 -8.91
C ALA A 119 -6.65 -13.12 -9.45
N GLU A 120 -6.99 -13.66 -10.62
CA GLU A 120 -6.22 -14.73 -11.26
C GLU A 120 -4.81 -14.28 -11.65
N ALA A 121 -4.69 -13.11 -12.29
CA ALA A 121 -3.40 -12.56 -12.67
C ALA A 121 -2.49 -12.30 -11.45
N LEU A 122 -3.08 -11.81 -10.35
CA LEU A 122 -2.36 -11.58 -9.09
C LEU A 122 -1.96 -12.88 -8.39
N LEU A 123 -2.80 -13.92 -8.45
CA LEU A 123 -2.47 -15.24 -7.91
C LEU A 123 -1.28 -15.84 -8.68
N GLU A 124 -1.31 -15.79 -10.01
CA GLU A 124 -0.19 -16.24 -10.84
C GLU A 124 1.09 -15.44 -10.53
N GLN A 125 0.98 -14.12 -10.33
CA GLN A 125 2.09 -13.28 -9.89
C GLN A 125 2.62 -13.69 -8.52
N LEU A 126 1.77 -14.08 -7.55
CA LEU A 126 2.22 -14.58 -6.26
C LEU A 126 2.89 -15.94 -6.36
N VAL A 127 2.35 -16.86 -7.16
CA VAL A 127 2.92 -18.20 -7.38
C VAL A 127 4.30 -18.09 -8.04
N SER A 128 4.40 -17.29 -9.10
CA SER A 128 5.65 -17.08 -9.85
C SER A 128 6.64 -16.19 -9.08
N GLY A 129 6.16 -15.09 -8.50
CA GLY A 129 6.95 -14.10 -7.76
C GLY A 129 7.39 -14.57 -6.38
N GLY A 130 6.63 -15.49 -5.76
CA GLY A 130 6.93 -16.09 -4.47
C GLY A 130 8.27 -16.82 -4.45
N ALA A 131 8.79 -17.27 -5.59
CA ALA A 131 10.10 -17.92 -5.67
C ALA A 131 11.27 -16.98 -6.01
N ARG A 132 11.03 -15.82 -6.66
CA ARG A 132 12.10 -15.06 -7.36
C ARG A 132 12.09 -13.55 -7.18
N GLY A 133 10.97 -12.94 -6.78
CA GLY A 133 10.84 -11.48 -6.67
C GLY A 133 11.28 -10.90 -5.32
N PRO A 134 11.54 -9.58 -5.24
CA PRO A 134 11.76 -8.90 -3.95
C PRO A 134 10.49 -8.98 -3.09
N LEU A 135 10.64 -9.39 -1.83
CA LEU A 135 9.49 -9.63 -0.93
C LEU A 135 8.60 -8.40 -0.76
N ARG A 136 9.20 -7.19 -0.69
CA ARG A 136 8.44 -5.95 -0.53
C ARG A 136 7.48 -5.67 -1.69
N ALA A 137 7.87 -5.98 -2.93
CA ALA A 137 7.02 -5.78 -4.10
C ALA A 137 5.79 -6.70 -4.12
N LEU A 138 5.74 -7.71 -3.23
CA LEU A 138 4.56 -8.58 -3.09
C LEU A 138 3.49 -7.94 -2.20
N LEU A 139 3.81 -6.91 -1.39
CA LEU A 139 2.89 -6.33 -0.41
C LEU A 139 1.61 -5.81 -1.09
N ALA A 140 1.75 -5.00 -2.14
CA ALA A 140 0.64 -4.47 -2.91
C ALA A 140 -0.25 -5.60 -3.47
N ALA A 141 0.37 -6.63 -4.06
CA ALA A 141 -0.34 -7.76 -4.65
C ALA A 141 -1.12 -8.57 -3.60
N VAL A 142 -0.51 -8.87 -2.44
CA VAL A 142 -1.17 -9.56 -1.33
C VAL A 142 -2.35 -8.74 -0.79
N ARG A 143 -2.16 -7.43 -0.61
CA ARG A 143 -3.22 -6.52 -0.17
C ARG A 143 -4.36 -6.42 -1.17
N ALA A 144 -4.08 -6.30 -2.46
CA ALA A 144 -5.07 -6.30 -3.53
C ALA A 144 -5.90 -7.59 -3.53
N LEU A 145 -5.23 -8.75 -3.47
CA LEU A 145 -5.90 -10.05 -3.38
C LEU A 145 -6.80 -10.15 -2.14
N THR A 146 -6.34 -9.63 -1.00
CA THR A 146 -7.15 -9.60 0.22
C THR A 146 -8.44 -8.81 0.01
N LEU A 147 -8.36 -7.64 -0.63
CA LEU A 147 -9.54 -6.80 -0.94
C LEU A 147 -10.50 -7.49 -1.91
N LEU A 148 -9.98 -8.08 -2.99
CA LEU A 148 -10.79 -8.79 -3.98
C LEU A 148 -11.52 -9.99 -3.36
N HIS A 149 -10.81 -10.78 -2.55
CA HIS A 149 -11.38 -11.97 -1.91
C HIS A 149 -12.32 -11.66 -0.74
N ALA A 150 -12.22 -10.46 -0.14
CA ALA A 150 -13.20 -9.99 0.83
C ALA A 150 -14.58 -9.75 0.19
N ARG A 151 -14.64 -9.42 -1.11
CA ARG A 151 -15.90 -9.31 -1.86
C ARG A 151 -16.36 -10.63 -2.48
N ALA A 152 -15.43 -11.42 -2.99
CA ALA A 152 -15.72 -12.67 -3.69
C ALA A 152 -14.78 -13.76 -3.18
N PRO A 153 -15.27 -14.65 -2.29
CA PRO A 153 -14.45 -15.74 -1.75
C PRO A 153 -13.83 -16.59 -2.87
N PRO A 154 -12.58 -17.05 -2.72
CA PRO A 154 -11.93 -17.89 -3.73
C PRO A 154 -12.60 -19.26 -3.81
N ASP A 155 -12.53 -19.88 -4.99
CA ASP A 155 -12.87 -21.29 -5.14
C ASP A 155 -11.90 -22.16 -4.31
N PRO A 156 -12.34 -23.28 -3.69
CA PRO A 156 -11.50 -24.17 -2.89
C PRO A 156 -10.20 -24.64 -3.57
N ALA A 157 -10.16 -24.81 -4.89
CA ALA A 157 -8.91 -25.15 -5.57
C ALA A 157 -7.92 -23.98 -5.51
N ARG A 158 -8.38 -22.78 -5.89
CA ARG A 158 -7.58 -21.54 -5.82
C ARG A 158 -7.14 -21.19 -4.41
N ALA A 159 -8.01 -21.41 -3.43
CA ALA A 159 -7.68 -21.20 -2.02
C ALA A 159 -6.49 -22.07 -1.58
N ARG A 160 -6.40 -23.32 -2.06
CA ARG A 160 -5.24 -24.19 -1.78
C ARG A 160 -3.97 -23.69 -2.47
N ASP A 161 -4.07 -23.20 -3.70
CA ASP A 161 -2.92 -22.65 -4.43
C ASP A 161 -2.39 -21.38 -3.74
N LEU A 162 -3.30 -20.51 -3.30
CA LEU A 162 -2.99 -19.33 -2.49
C LEU A 162 -2.24 -19.72 -1.21
N LEU A 163 -2.76 -20.67 -0.44
CA LEU A 163 -2.12 -21.16 0.79
C LEU A 163 -0.74 -21.77 0.53
N ARG A 164 -0.51 -22.40 -0.62
CA ARG A 164 0.83 -22.91 -0.98
C ARG A 164 1.78 -21.74 -1.30
N ALA A 165 1.32 -20.74 -2.04
CA ALA A 165 2.10 -19.57 -2.38
C ALA A 165 2.47 -18.74 -1.13
N THR A 166 1.51 -18.48 -0.24
CA THR A 166 1.75 -17.71 1.00
C THR A 166 2.71 -18.41 1.94
N ARG A 167 2.68 -19.75 2.03
CA ARG A 167 3.69 -20.54 2.77
C ARG A 167 5.09 -20.39 2.18
N ALA A 168 5.24 -20.49 0.86
CA ALA A 168 6.53 -20.33 0.20
C ALA A 168 7.12 -18.91 0.41
N ILE A 169 6.27 -17.88 0.40
CA ILE A 169 6.67 -16.51 0.70
C ILE A 169 7.11 -16.37 2.17
N ARG A 170 6.37 -16.96 3.12
CA ARG A 170 6.75 -16.93 4.55
C ARG A 170 8.08 -17.61 4.82
N THR A 171 8.36 -18.75 4.19
CA THR A 171 9.66 -19.42 4.36
C THR A 171 10.82 -18.53 3.90
N ARG A 172 10.64 -17.75 2.83
CA ARG A 172 11.64 -16.77 2.38
C ARG A 172 11.74 -15.56 3.30
N LEU A 173 10.61 -15.10 3.83
CA LEU A 173 10.57 -13.99 4.78
C LEU A 173 11.39 -14.33 6.03
N GLN A 174 11.23 -15.54 6.56
CA GLN A 174 11.98 -16.04 7.72
C GLN A 174 13.50 -16.07 7.44
N GLN A 175 13.91 -16.62 6.29
CA GLN A 175 15.32 -16.64 5.89
C GLN A 175 15.91 -15.23 5.79
N ALA A 176 15.18 -14.29 5.16
CA ALA A 176 15.64 -12.91 5.04
C ALA A 176 15.81 -12.21 6.40
N THR A 177 14.90 -12.47 7.35
CA THR A 177 15.00 -11.91 8.71
C THR A 177 16.10 -12.55 9.56
N GLU A 178 16.45 -13.81 9.31
CA GLU A 178 17.54 -14.51 9.99
C GLU A 178 18.91 -14.03 9.48
N ASP A 179 19.05 -13.80 8.17
CA ASP A 179 20.26 -13.27 7.56
C ASP A 179 20.61 -11.86 8.07
N GLU A 180 19.61 -10.96 8.23
CA GLU A 180 19.80 -9.62 8.84
C GLU A 180 20.20 -9.69 10.33
N SER A 181 19.82 -10.75 11.04
CA SER A 181 20.13 -10.93 12.46
C SER A 181 21.52 -11.53 12.71
N SER A 182 22.24 -11.91 11.64
CA SER A 182 23.46 -12.72 11.71
C SER A 182 24.76 -11.92 11.56
N GLU A 183 24.74 -10.61 11.27
CA GLU A 183 25.96 -9.82 11.11
C GLU A 183 26.72 -9.65 12.45
N PRO A 184 27.92 -10.23 12.62
CA PRO A 184 28.79 -9.91 13.74
C PRO A 184 29.65 -8.68 13.36
N GLU A 185 29.72 -7.68 14.25
CA GLU A 185 30.80 -6.68 14.26
C GLU A 185 32.15 -7.40 14.37
N ASN A 186 32.77 -7.70 13.24
CA ASN A 186 34.14 -8.17 13.21
C ASN A 186 35.05 -6.96 13.10
N GLY A 187 35.36 -6.37 14.25
CA GLY A 187 36.42 -5.39 14.39
C GLY A 187 37.74 -5.95 13.86
N CYS A 188 38.47 -5.12 13.11
CA CYS A 188 39.89 -5.33 12.87
C CYS A 188 40.61 -4.02 13.22
N THR A 189 41.02 -3.94 14.49
CA THR A 189 42.11 -3.05 14.92
C THR A 189 43.43 -3.63 14.41
N GLY A 190 44.17 -2.82 13.66
CA GLY A 190 45.52 -3.17 13.21
C GLY A 190 46.23 -1.94 12.66
N GLY A 191 46.87 -1.18 13.56
CA GLY A 191 47.78 -0.09 13.19
C GLY A 191 49.16 -0.59 12.71
N PRO A 192 50.18 0.28 12.72
CA PRO A 192 50.73 0.96 11.55
C PRO A 192 52.10 0.40 11.12
N SER A 193 52.51 0.62 9.86
CA SER A 193 53.94 0.69 9.49
C SER A 193 54.22 1.28 8.10
N ASN A 194 55.18 2.20 8.13
CA ASN A 194 55.86 3.01 7.12
C ASN A 194 56.31 2.28 5.83
N THR A 195 56.53 3.03 4.71
CA THR A 195 57.85 3.55 4.26
C THR A 195 57.87 3.83 2.73
N THR A 196 58.00 5.12 2.35
CA THR A 196 58.95 5.70 1.37
C THR A 196 58.73 5.77 -0.17
N THR A 197 58.86 7.04 -0.64
CA THR A 197 59.25 7.61 -1.97
C THR A 197 58.28 7.50 -3.15
N ARG A 198 57.99 8.58 -3.90
CA ARG A 198 58.95 9.40 -4.67
C ARG A 198 58.38 10.77 -5.03
N ALA A 199 59.27 11.77 -5.11
CA ALA A 199 59.03 13.17 -5.46
C ALA A 199 59.09 13.48 -6.98
N GLY A 200 58.52 14.63 -7.35
CA GLY A 200 58.74 15.39 -8.59
C GLY A 200 57.62 16.43 -8.77
N SER A 201 57.80 17.70 -8.38
CA SER A 201 58.44 18.84 -9.08
C SER A 201 57.55 19.55 -10.11
N GLY A 202 57.39 20.87 -9.94
CA GLY A 202 56.91 21.85 -10.94
C GLY A 202 55.92 22.87 -10.37
N SER A 203 56.39 23.98 -9.77
CA SER A 203 56.55 25.34 -10.34
C SER A 203 55.25 26.06 -10.71
N GLY A 204 55.01 27.21 -10.08
CA GLY A 204 53.75 27.95 -10.10
C GLY A 204 53.58 29.00 -11.19
N SER A 205 52.50 29.79 -11.09
CA SER A 205 52.40 31.18 -11.57
C SER A 205 51.06 31.80 -11.15
N SER A 206 51.12 33.08 -10.78
CA SER A 206 50.02 33.99 -10.42
C SER A 206 49.08 34.34 -11.58
N GLY A 207 47.89 34.87 -11.28
CA GLY A 207 47.09 35.67 -12.22
C GLY A 207 45.59 35.72 -11.89
N ASP A 208 45.07 36.94 -11.73
CA ASP A 208 43.75 37.40 -11.30
C ASP A 208 42.51 37.05 -12.16
N ASP A 209 41.35 37.28 -11.52
CA ASP A 209 40.05 37.75 -12.05
C ASP A 209 39.23 36.88 -13.01
N ALA A 210 38.12 36.32 -12.49
CA ALA A 210 36.77 36.61 -13.00
C ALA A 210 35.72 35.95 -12.09
N ALA A 211 34.86 36.78 -11.50
CA ALA A 211 33.70 36.36 -10.72
C ALA A 211 32.69 35.61 -11.60
N SER A 212 32.38 34.37 -11.23
CA SER A 212 31.23 33.62 -11.73
C SER A 212 30.48 32.97 -10.58
N GLU A 213 29.20 33.34 -10.51
CA GLU A 213 28.04 32.69 -9.90
C GLU A 213 28.02 32.46 -8.37
N PRO A 214 26.90 32.84 -7.70
CA PRO A 214 26.70 32.54 -6.29
C PRO A 214 26.47 31.04 -6.10
N ALA A 215 27.26 30.48 -5.17
CA ALA A 215 27.12 29.13 -4.64
C ALA A 215 25.70 28.88 -4.11
N GLU A 216 25.15 27.71 -4.43
CA GLU A 216 24.02 27.13 -3.72
C GLU A 216 24.48 26.56 -2.37
N PRO A 217 23.82 26.90 -1.26
CA PRO A 217 23.64 26.02 -0.11
C PRO A 217 22.13 25.74 0.02
N ASP A 218 21.63 24.56 0.36
CA ASP A 218 22.11 23.58 1.31
C ASP A 218 21.63 22.20 0.84
N SER A 219 22.52 21.22 0.88
CA SER A 219 22.10 19.81 0.88
C SER A 219 21.47 19.53 2.24
N GLU A 220 20.14 19.58 2.33
CA GLU A 220 19.43 19.07 3.49
C GLU A 220 19.71 17.56 3.61
N PRO A 221 19.97 17.06 4.83
CA PRO A 221 20.32 15.67 5.04
C PRO A 221 19.13 14.78 4.69
N ASP A 222 19.40 13.73 3.93
CA ASP A 222 18.49 12.61 3.62
C ASP A 222 17.92 12.05 4.94
N GLU A 223 16.73 12.53 5.32
CA GLU A 223 15.98 11.98 6.44
C GLU A 223 15.37 10.66 5.98
N ALA A 224 16.23 9.64 5.99
CA ALA A 224 15.84 8.25 5.88
C ALA A 224 14.85 7.92 7.00
N THR A 225 13.56 7.99 6.67
CA THR A 225 12.53 7.20 7.36
C THR A 225 13.05 5.75 7.43
N PRO A 226 12.87 5.00 8.53
CA PRO A 226 13.45 3.67 8.66
C PRO A 226 12.72 2.70 7.71
N ARG A 227 13.10 2.71 6.43
CA ARG A 227 12.45 2.01 5.32
C ARG A 227 12.77 0.51 5.28
N GLY A 228 13.52 0.00 6.26
CA GLY A 228 13.93 -1.39 6.38
C GLY A 228 12.91 -2.31 7.07
N ALA A 229 12.71 -2.14 8.38
CA ALA A 229 12.00 -3.13 9.18
C ALA A 229 10.47 -3.15 8.99
N GLY A 230 9.86 -1.99 8.70
CA GLY A 230 8.40 -1.87 8.65
C GLY A 230 7.75 -2.68 7.52
N GLY A 231 8.33 -2.66 6.31
CA GLY A 231 7.68 -3.24 5.12
C GLY A 231 7.48 -4.77 5.20
N LEU A 232 8.44 -5.48 5.80
CA LEU A 232 8.36 -6.93 5.96
C LEU A 232 7.31 -7.35 7.00
N ALA A 233 7.16 -6.59 8.09
CA ALA A 233 6.11 -6.81 9.08
C ALA A 233 4.70 -6.61 8.48
N HIS A 234 4.52 -5.58 7.65
CA HIS A 234 3.25 -5.36 6.94
C HIS A 234 2.93 -6.48 5.94
N LEU A 235 3.96 -7.04 5.28
CA LEU A 235 3.77 -8.20 4.41
C LEU A 235 3.33 -9.43 5.21
N ALA A 236 3.93 -9.70 6.37
CA ALA A 236 3.52 -10.81 7.23
C ALA A 236 2.03 -10.70 7.63
N LEU A 237 1.62 -9.53 8.10
CA LEU A 237 0.22 -9.25 8.46
C LEU A 237 -0.73 -9.40 7.26
N ALA A 238 -0.32 -8.95 6.08
CA ALA A 238 -1.12 -9.09 4.86
C ALA A 238 -1.28 -10.56 4.44
N LEU A 239 -0.22 -11.38 4.59
CA LEU A 239 -0.29 -12.83 4.33
C LEU A 239 -1.23 -13.54 5.32
N ASP A 240 -1.24 -13.13 6.59
CA ASP A 240 -2.14 -13.71 7.60
C ASP A 240 -3.61 -13.39 7.29
N ALA A 241 -3.91 -12.15 6.89
CA ALA A 241 -5.25 -11.75 6.46
C ALA A 241 -5.72 -12.55 5.23
N LEU A 242 -4.82 -12.75 4.25
CA LEU A 242 -5.13 -13.49 3.03
C LEU A 242 -5.35 -14.98 3.30
N ASP A 243 -4.55 -15.57 4.18
CA ASP A 243 -4.72 -16.97 4.62
C ASP A 243 -6.03 -17.17 5.36
N ALA A 244 -6.45 -16.22 6.20
CA ALA A 244 -7.74 -16.30 6.90
C ALA A 244 -8.90 -16.40 5.90
N LEU A 245 -8.88 -15.62 4.82
CA LEU A 245 -9.87 -15.68 3.74
C LEU A 245 -9.82 -17.01 2.97
N ALA A 246 -8.63 -17.50 2.63
CA ALA A 246 -8.49 -18.79 1.94
C ALA A 246 -8.91 -19.98 2.79
N ASN A 247 -8.59 -19.97 4.09
CA ASN A 247 -9.01 -21.00 5.02
C ASN A 247 -10.53 -21.02 5.18
N ALA A 248 -11.18 -19.85 5.28
CA ALA A 248 -12.64 -19.75 5.33
C ALA A 248 -13.30 -20.38 4.09
N ALA A 249 -12.70 -20.21 2.89
CA ALA A 249 -13.20 -20.80 1.65
C ALA A 249 -13.00 -22.33 1.53
N THR A 250 -12.13 -22.93 2.35
CA THR A 250 -11.87 -24.38 2.34
C THR A 250 -12.57 -25.14 3.46
N ALA A 251 -13.22 -24.43 4.39
CA ALA A 251 -13.96 -25.03 5.49
C ALA A 251 -15.18 -25.84 4.97
N PRO A 252 -15.44 -27.04 5.51
CA PRO A 252 -16.63 -27.80 5.15
C PRO A 252 -17.91 -27.04 5.56
N PRO A 253 -19.02 -27.18 4.82
CA PRO A 253 -20.29 -26.56 5.20
C PRO A 253 -20.74 -27.11 6.55
N VAL A 254 -21.06 -26.21 7.48
CA VAL A 254 -21.62 -26.59 8.79
C VAL A 254 -22.94 -27.34 8.53
N PRO A 255 -23.11 -28.58 9.02
CA PRO A 255 -24.35 -29.32 8.82
C PRO A 255 -25.51 -28.54 9.46
N PRO A 256 -26.70 -28.52 8.83
CA PRO A 256 -27.86 -27.85 9.41
C PRO A 256 -28.16 -28.46 10.78
N HIS A 257 -28.38 -27.60 11.77
CA HIS A 257 -28.80 -28.01 13.10
C HIS A 257 -30.05 -28.92 12.98
N PRO A 258 -30.09 -30.09 13.63
CA PRO A 258 -31.29 -30.91 13.63
C PRO A 258 -32.45 -30.10 14.23
N PRO A 259 -33.67 -30.22 13.68
CA PRO A 259 -34.84 -29.56 14.22
C PRO A 259 -35.06 -30.00 15.68
N PRO A 260 -35.60 -29.13 16.55
CA PRO A 260 -35.93 -29.52 17.91
C PRO A 260 -36.91 -30.68 17.88
N GLU A 261 -36.61 -31.75 18.63
CA GLU A 261 -37.51 -32.89 18.82
C GLU A 261 -38.83 -32.43 19.49
N PRO A 262 -39.96 -33.06 19.14
CA PRO A 262 -41.30 -32.63 19.53
C PRO A 262 -41.61 -32.78 21.02
#